data_AF-A0A445DKD0-F1
#
_entry.id   AF-A0A445DKD0-F1
#
_cell.length_a   1.000
_cell.length_b   1.000
_cell.length_c   1.000
_cell.angle_alpha   90.00
_cell.angle_beta   90.00
_cell.angle_gamma   90.00
#
_symmetry.space_group_name_H-M   'P 1'
#
loop_
_entity.id
_entity.type
_entity.pdbx_description
1 polymer ?
#
loop_
_entity_poly.entity_id
_entity_poly.type
_entity_poly.pdbx_seq_one_letter_code
_entity_poly.pdbx_strand_id
1 'polypeptide(L)'
;MQNMPHGYDPLDPSGNITITWDFISDNGATVDVKVSIYNLQLFRHVEAPGWRLGWAWKGDEVIWAMWGAEAMEQGNCSKFKGQDKPHCCLKHPLIIDLPPTAPYNHRFFNCCRGGLLSSLTQDITKSAASFQMNYNKPTLDATTASFTMPENFTLGVPGYTCSAPFQVPPTKFTADGHRWQQVLDTWNVTCMYSQYRASPAPKCCVSLSAFYNSTIVPCPVCSCNCKGLPGAHCIDSSSSVLQLPQEESLEVVRCSRHMCPIRIHWHVKQSYKEYWRVKITITNLNLVKNYSQWNIVVLHPNLRSVTQVFSFNYKALPIYGNINDTGMFWGLEYYNDMLLSGKDGNVQTEMLLHKDTEEFTFREGWTFPRKVSFNGEECVMPSPDNYPSLPNNAHLLTFSSSLLTALYFLLYIIFF
;
A
#
# COMPACT_ATOMS: atom_id res chain seq x y z
N MET A 1 7.42 24.80 16.04
CA MET A 1 6.24 23.93 15.95
C MET A 1 5.16 24.67 15.18
N GLN A 2 5.20 24.59 13.85
CA GLN A 2 4.16 25.13 12.97
C GLN A 2 3.36 23.93 12.44
N ASN A 3 2.03 24.02 12.56
CA ASN A 3 1.08 23.03 12.09
C ASN A 3 1.29 22.74 10.59
N MET A 4 1.83 21.58 10.26
CA MET A 4 1.77 21.03 8.90
C MET A 4 0.39 20.39 8.69
N PRO A 5 -0.24 20.57 7.52
CA PRO A 5 -1.56 20.01 7.24
C PRO A 5 -1.48 18.48 7.26
N HIS A 6 -2.45 17.87 7.93
CA HIS A 6 -2.57 16.45 8.27
C HIS A 6 -2.77 15.49 7.07
N GLY A 7 -2.02 15.63 5.98
CA GLY A 7 -2.12 14.82 4.76
C GLY A 7 -0.80 14.23 4.27
N TYR A 8 0.27 14.31 5.05
CA TYR A 8 1.62 13.90 4.64
C TYR A 8 1.95 12.49 5.16
N ASP A 9 2.39 11.60 4.27
CA ASP A 9 3.01 10.34 4.67
C ASP A 9 4.50 10.59 4.95
N PRO A 10 4.96 10.54 6.21
CA PRO A 10 6.36 10.82 6.53
C PRO A 10 7.33 9.80 5.96
N LEU A 11 6.85 8.64 5.50
CA LEU A 11 7.67 7.61 4.86
C LEU A 11 7.69 7.72 3.33
N ASP A 12 6.83 8.56 2.73
CA ASP A 12 6.84 8.84 1.29
C ASP A 12 6.44 10.29 1.01
N PRO A 13 7.34 11.24 1.35
CA PRO A 13 7.03 12.66 1.38
C PRO A 13 6.69 13.27 0.01
N SER A 14 7.26 12.71 -1.05
CA SER A 14 7.06 13.14 -2.44
C SER A 14 6.09 12.24 -3.21
N GLY A 15 5.57 11.19 -2.58
CA GLY A 15 4.71 10.20 -3.21
C GLY A 15 3.38 10.80 -3.66
N ASN A 16 3.10 10.71 -4.95
CA ASN A 16 1.82 11.11 -5.53
C ASN A 16 1.46 10.25 -6.74
N ILE A 17 0.23 10.38 -7.20
CA ILE A 17 -0.20 9.87 -8.50
C ILE A 17 -0.40 11.07 -9.42
N THR A 18 0.32 11.13 -10.53
CA THR A 18 0.21 12.21 -11.50
C THR A 18 -0.52 11.72 -12.74
N ILE A 19 -1.56 12.43 -13.14
CA ILE A 19 -2.28 12.21 -14.39
C ILE A 19 -1.79 13.28 -15.38
N THR A 20 -1.26 12.84 -16.52
CA THR A 20 -0.87 13.71 -17.62
C THR A 20 -1.90 13.61 -18.74
N TRP A 21 -2.26 14.77 -19.29
CA TRP A 21 -3.24 14.92 -20.35
C TRP A 21 -2.55 15.58 -21.53
N ASP A 22 -2.25 14.77 -22.54
CA ASP A 22 -1.51 15.17 -23.73
C ASP A 22 -2.45 15.35 -24.92
N PHE A 23 -2.52 16.56 -25.48
CA PHE A 23 -3.26 16.87 -26.70
C PHE A 23 -2.43 16.48 -27.92
N ILE A 24 -2.76 15.36 -28.58
CA ILE A 24 -1.96 14.80 -29.67
C ILE A 24 -2.23 15.52 -30.99
N SER A 25 -3.50 15.56 -31.37
CA SER A 25 -3.94 16.11 -32.66
C SER A 25 -5.29 16.80 -32.55
N ASP A 26 -5.41 17.89 -33.29
CA ASP A 26 -6.66 18.60 -33.49
C ASP A 26 -7.17 18.31 -34.91
N ASN A 27 -8.28 17.58 -35.00
CA ASN A 27 -8.90 17.17 -36.25
C ASN A 27 -10.06 18.11 -36.65
N GLY A 28 -10.08 19.33 -36.11
CA GLY A 28 -11.15 20.30 -36.32
C GLY A 28 -12.31 20.08 -35.35
N ALA A 29 -13.18 19.12 -35.65
CA ALA A 29 -14.37 18.82 -34.82
C ALA A 29 -14.06 17.93 -33.62
N THR A 30 -13.04 17.07 -33.73
CA THR A 30 -12.61 16.17 -32.66
C THR A 30 -11.14 16.39 -32.34
N VAL A 31 -10.77 15.98 -31.12
CA VAL A 31 -9.41 16.08 -30.60
C VAL A 31 -8.99 14.72 -30.08
N ASP A 32 -7.77 14.31 -30.44
CA ASP A 32 -7.15 13.10 -29.90
C ASP A 32 -6.30 13.46 -28.69
N VAL A 33 -6.55 12.75 -27.59
CA VAL A 33 -5.83 12.94 -26.33
C VAL A 33 -5.27 11.61 -25.87
N LYS A 34 -4.05 11.65 -25.35
CA LYS A 34 -3.49 10.57 -24.54
C LYS A 34 -3.52 10.97 -23.08
N VAL A 35 -4.10 10.11 -22.26
CA VAL A 35 -4.10 10.24 -20.81
C VAL A 35 -3.15 9.20 -20.24
N SER A 36 -2.19 9.64 -19.42
CA SER A 36 -1.27 8.74 -18.73
C SER A 36 -1.36 8.95 -17.23
N ILE A 37 -1.40 7.85 -16.47
CA ILE A 37 -1.48 7.84 -15.01
C ILE A 37 -0.17 7.25 -14.51
N TYR A 38 0.56 8.01 -13.71
CA TYR A 38 1.85 7.62 -13.14
C TYR A 38 1.73 7.54 -11.63
N ASN A 39 1.94 6.35 -11.08
CA ASN A 39 2.14 6.15 -9.65
C ASN A 39 3.61 6.44 -9.31
N LEU A 40 3.85 7.58 -8.65
CA LEU A 40 5.16 8.02 -8.20
C LEU A 40 5.39 7.74 -6.71
N GLN A 41 4.59 6.86 -6.10
CA GLN A 41 4.73 6.46 -4.72
C GLN A 41 5.76 5.34 -4.56
N LEU A 42 6.55 5.40 -3.50
CA LEU A 42 7.62 4.44 -3.26
C LEU A 42 7.09 3.03 -2.95
N PHE A 43 6.05 2.93 -2.12
CA PHE A 43 5.53 1.64 -1.65
C PHE A 43 4.02 1.46 -1.77
N ARG A 44 3.24 2.52 -1.99
CA ARG A 44 1.79 2.40 -2.21
C ARG A 44 1.51 1.97 -3.64
N HIS A 45 0.65 0.99 -3.80
CA HIS A 45 0.19 0.50 -5.09
C HIS A 45 -1.35 0.57 -5.15
N VAL A 46 -1.88 0.62 -6.36
CA VAL A 46 -3.33 0.56 -6.61
C VAL A 46 -3.71 -0.90 -6.82
N GLU A 47 -4.45 -1.46 -5.87
CA GLU A 47 -4.97 -2.83 -5.88
C GLU A 47 -6.27 -2.94 -6.71
N ALA A 48 -6.73 -4.18 -6.95
CA ALA A 48 -8.04 -4.46 -7.49
C ALA A 48 -9.13 -3.83 -6.59
N PRO A 49 -10.17 -3.18 -7.17
CA PRO A 49 -10.62 -3.23 -8.56
C PRO A 49 -9.92 -2.25 -9.52
N GLY A 50 -8.80 -1.65 -9.11
CA GLY A 50 -8.04 -0.71 -9.92
C GLY A 50 -8.50 0.73 -9.77
N TRP A 51 -7.83 1.64 -10.47
CA TRP A 51 -8.25 3.04 -10.56
C TRP A 51 -9.52 3.18 -11.39
N ARG A 52 -10.34 4.20 -11.06
CA ARG A 52 -11.55 4.59 -11.79
C ARG A 52 -11.50 6.09 -12.02
N LEU A 53 -10.88 6.50 -13.12
CA LEU A 53 -10.57 7.88 -13.39
C LEU A 53 -11.84 8.63 -13.83
N GLY A 54 -12.22 9.64 -13.07
CA GLY A 54 -13.34 10.53 -13.36
C GLY A 54 -12.90 11.96 -13.55
N TRP A 55 -13.68 12.71 -14.32
CA TRP A 55 -13.54 14.17 -14.48
C TRP A 55 -14.89 14.77 -14.87
N ALA A 56 -14.94 16.10 -14.98
CA ALA A 56 -16.11 16.87 -15.41
C ALA A 56 -15.79 17.64 -16.70
N TRP A 57 -16.58 17.42 -17.74
CA TRP A 57 -16.56 18.24 -18.95
C TRP A 57 -17.12 19.64 -18.67
N LYS A 58 -16.54 20.67 -19.28
CA LYS A 58 -17.01 22.06 -19.10
C LYS A 58 -18.27 22.34 -19.91
N GLY A 59 -18.27 21.91 -21.17
CA GLY A 59 -19.35 22.11 -22.12
C GLY A 59 -20.17 20.85 -22.38
N ASP A 60 -20.42 20.59 -23.66
CA ASP A 60 -21.16 19.44 -24.18
C ASP A 60 -20.26 18.46 -24.95
N GLU A 61 -19.01 18.32 -24.50
CA GLU A 61 -18.08 17.31 -24.96
C GLU A 61 -18.60 15.89 -24.68
N VAL A 62 -18.35 15.00 -25.62
CA VAL A 62 -18.65 13.57 -25.59
C VAL A 62 -17.48 12.78 -26.17
N ILE A 63 -17.28 11.58 -25.63
CA ILE A 63 -16.20 10.69 -26.06
C ILE A 63 -16.72 9.85 -27.22
N TRP A 64 -16.05 9.89 -28.37
CA TRP A 64 -16.40 9.12 -29.56
C TRP A 64 -15.74 7.75 -29.58
N ALA A 65 -14.46 7.66 -29.21
CA ALA A 65 -13.72 6.41 -29.20
C ALA A 65 -12.65 6.40 -28.10
N MET A 66 -12.31 5.21 -27.62
CA MET A 66 -11.25 4.99 -26.62
C MET A 66 -10.45 3.74 -26.93
N TRP A 67 -9.16 3.75 -26.57
CA TRP A 67 -8.24 2.63 -26.66
C TRP A 67 -7.43 2.51 -25.37
N GLY A 68 -7.29 1.30 -24.85
CA GLY A 68 -6.58 1.01 -23.59
C GLY A 68 -7.44 1.14 -22.33
N ALA A 69 -8.56 1.88 -22.40
CA ALA A 69 -9.52 2.05 -21.32
C ALA A 69 -10.93 2.19 -21.89
N GLU A 70 -11.95 2.03 -21.05
CA GLU A 70 -13.36 2.18 -21.44
C GLU A 70 -14.16 2.98 -20.41
N ALA A 71 -15.28 3.53 -20.85
CA ALA A 71 -16.20 4.24 -19.96
C ALA A 71 -17.12 3.22 -19.30
N MET A 72 -17.31 3.34 -17.99
CA MET A 72 -18.16 2.41 -17.23
C MET A 72 -19.62 2.47 -17.67
N GLU A 73 -20.08 3.65 -18.11
CA GLU A 73 -21.44 3.88 -18.60
C GLU A 73 -21.42 4.77 -19.85
N GLN A 74 -22.29 4.46 -20.82
CA GLN A 74 -22.46 5.29 -22.03
C GLN A 74 -23.25 6.58 -21.75
N GLY A 75 -24.23 6.53 -20.83
CA GLY A 75 -25.13 7.66 -20.56
C GLY A 75 -26.18 7.93 -21.66
N ASN A 76 -26.83 9.10 -21.59
CA ASN A 76 -27.87 9.48 -22.53
C ASN A 76 -27.29 10.17 -23.79
N CYS A 77 -27.09 9.38 -24.84
CA CYS A 77 -26.62 9.85 -26.15
C CYS A 77 -27.73 10.21 -27.15
N SER A 78 -29.00 10.39 -26.73
CA SER A 78 -30.14 10.58 -27.66
C SER A 78 -30.04 11.82 -28.56
N LYS A 79 -29.18 12.80 -28.23
CA LYS A 79 -28.88 13.98 -29.07
C LYS A 79 -28.21 13.57 -30.39
N PHE A 80 -27.44 12.49 -30.41
CA PHE A 80 -26.71 12.01 -31.57
C PHE A 80 -27.57 11.01 -32.34
N LYS A 81 -28.09 11.46 -33.50
CA LYS A 81 -28.91 10.65 -34.39
C LYS A 81 -28.00 10.04 -35.47
N GLY A 82 -27.93 8.71 -35.54
CA GLY A 82 -27.08 7.98 -36.48
C GLY A 82 -26.95 6.50 -36.11
N GLN A 83 -26.28 5.72 -36.96
CA GLN A 83 -25.91 4.33 -36.64
C GLN A 83 -24.77 4.29 -35.62
N ASP A 84 -23.79 5.18 -35.76
CA ASP A 84 -22.66 5.30 -34.83
C ASP A 84 -23.02 6.22 -33.66
N LYS A 85 -23.02 5.66 -32.45
CA LYS A 85 -23.23 6.40 -31.21
C LYS A 85 -21.88 6.70 -30.54
N PRO A 86 -21.74 7.84 -29.84
CA PRO A 86 -20.55 8.10 -29.05
C PRO A 86 -20.34 7.02 -27.99
N HIS A 87 -19.08 6.75 -27.66
CA HIS A 87 -18.67 5.85 -26.60
C HIS A 87 -19.20 6.28 -25.22
N CYS A 88 -19.19 7.57 -24.91
CA CYS A 88 -19.75 8.11 -23.67
C CYS A 88 -20.28 9.54 -23.84
N CYS A 89 -21.50 9.79 -23.38
CA CYS A 89 -22.17 11.10 -23.39
C CYS A 89 -22.41 11.68 -21.99
N LEU A 90 -21.83 11.07 -20.94
CA LEU A 90 -21.93 11.60 -19.59
C LEU A 90 -21.09 12.86 -19.44
N LYS A 91 -21.65 13.87 -18.75
CA LYS A 91 -20.90 15.08 -18.37
C LYS A 91 -19.78 14.78 -17.37
N HIS A 92 -19.95 13.72 -16.58
CA HIS A 92 -18.97 13.21 -15.62
C HIS A 92 -18.65 11.76 -15.95
N PRO A 93 -17.79 11.48 -16.96
CA PRO A 93 -17.45 10.12 -17.31
C PRO A 93 -16.61 9.46 -16.19
N LEU A 94 -16.82 8.16 -15.99
CA LEU A 94 -15.95 7.30 -15.17
C LEU A 94 -15.28 6.29 -16.08
N ILE A 95 -13.96 6.34 -16.13
CA ILE A 95 -13.12 5.53 -17.00
C ILE A 95 -12.41 4.46 -16.19
N ILE A 96 -12.43 3.24 -16.70
CA ILE A 96 -11.74 2.08 -16.16
C ILE A 96 -10.75 1.53 -17.18
N ASP A 97 -9.64 1.01 -16.69
CA ASP A 97 -8.65 0.32 -17.53
C ASP A 97 -9.25 -0.99 -18.06
N LEU A 98 -8.83 -1.38 -19.27
CA LEU A 98 -9.25 -2.65 -19.82
C LEU A 98 -8.58 -3.83 -19.08
N PRO A 99 -9.23 -5.01 -19.04
CA PRO A 99 -8.64 -6.20 -18.43
C PRO A 99 -7.52 -6.79 -19.31
N PRO A 100 -6.63 -7.64 -18.76
CA PRO A 100 -5.55 -8.29 -19.52
C PRO A 100 -6.01 -9.15 -20.70
N THR A 101 -7.27 -9.57 -20.69
CA THR A 101 -7.93 -10.37 -21.74
C THR A 101 -8.40 -9.53 -22.93
N ALA A 102 -8.27 -8.20 -22.88
CA ALA A 102 -8.75 -7.32 -23.93
C ALA A 102 -8.12 -7.62 -25.31
N PRO A 103 -8.88 -7.46 -26.41
CA PRO A 103 -8.40 -7.74 -27.77
C PRO A 103 -7.27 -6.77 -28.17
N TYR A 104 -6.31 -7.25 -28.96
CA TYR A 104 -5.09 -6.51 -29.32
C TYR A 104 -5.38 -5.12 -29.92
N ASN A 105 -6.40 -5.01 -30.77
CA ASN A 105 -6.76 -3.76 -31.45
C ASN A 105 -7.31 -2.68 -30.49
N HIS A 106 -7.73 -3.06 -29.29
CA HIS A 106 -8.22 -2.13 -28.27
C HIS A 106 -7.15 -1.84 -27.20
N ARG A 107 -5.96 -2.44 -27.30
CA ARG A 107 -4.86 -2.19 -26.38
C ARG A 107 -4.13 -0.91 -26.75
N PHE A 108 -3.57 -0.27 -25.74
CA PHE A 108 -2.71 0.90 -25.85
C PHE A 108 -1.45 0.70 -25.01
N PHE A 109 -0.50 1.63 -25.10
CA PHE A 109 0.75 1.58 -24.34
C PHE A 109 0.49 1.51 -22.82
N ASN A 110 1.22 0.65 -22.12
CA ASN A 110 1.13 0.44 -20.67
C ASN A 110 -0.24 0.07 -20.07
N CYS A 111 -1.32 -0.05 -20.87
CA CYS A 111 -2.52 -0.80 -20.50
C CYS A 111 -2.19 -2.32 -20.53
N CYS A 112 -3.07 -3.26 -20.25
CA CYS A 112 -4.48 -3.22 -19.86
C CYS A 112 -4.51 -4.19 -18.68
N ARG A 113 -4.43 -3.66 -17.47
CA ARG A 113 -4.10 -4.40 -16.26
C ARG A 113 -5.25 -4.39 -15.27
N GLY A 114 -6.46 -4.05 -15.73
CA GLY A 114 -7.62 -3.86 -14.86
C GLY A 114 -7.39 -2.76 -13.82
N GLY A 115 -6.57 -1.75 -14.15
CA GLY A 115 -6.40 -0.55 -13.32
C GLY A 115 -5.39 -0.72 -12.19
N LEU A 116 -4.64 -1.82 -12.18
CA LEU A 116 -3.56 -2.05 -11.21
C LEU A 116 -2.35 -1.17 -11.53
N LEU A 117 -1.84 -0.47 -10.52
CA LEU A 117 -0.60 0.32 -10.61
C LEU A 117 0.35 -0.09 -9.50
N SER A 118 1.51 -0.60 -9.85
CA SER A 118 2.58 -0.95 -8.90
C SER A 118 3.21 0.29 -8.29
N SER A 119 3.88 0.12 -7.16
CA SER A 119 4.75 1.14 -6.57
C SER A 119 6.10 1.22 -7.30
N LEU A 120 6.78 2.37 -7.19
CA LEU A 120 8.10 2.56 -7.81
C LEU A 120 9.15 1.55 -7.33
N THR A 121 9.05 1.11 -6.07
CA THR A 121 10.03 0.20 -5.48
C THR A 121 9.81 -1.24 -5.93
N GLN A 122 8.55 -1.67 -6.06
CA GLN A 122 8.22 -3.05 -6.45
C GLN A 122 8.43 -3.27 -7.95
N ASP A 123 7.88 -2.41 -8.80
CA ASP A 123 7.99 -2.54 -10.26
C ASP A 123 7.68 -1.23 -10.98
N ILE A 124 8.74 -0.52 -11.40
CA ILE A 124 8.64 0.74 -12.13
C ILE A 124 8.00 0.58 -13.52
N THR A 125 8.10 -0.59 -14.15
CA THR A 125 7.50 -0.83 -15.47
C THR A 125 5.98 -0.99 -15.37
N LYS A 126 5.48 -1.23 -14.15
CA LYS A 126 4.07 -1.37 -13.84
C LYS A 126 3.51 -0.23 -13.00
N SER A 127 4.26 0.85 -12.81
CA SER A 127 3.80 2.03 -12.09
C SER A 127 3.05 3.03 -12.98
N ALA A 128 2.89 2.75 -14.28
CA ALA A 128 2.18 3.62 -15.20
C ALA A 128 1.12 2.87 -16.00
N ALA A 129 0.01 3.55 -16.30
CA ALA A 129 -1.01 3.14 -17.25
C ALA A 129 -1.30 4.28 -18.22
N SER A 130 -1.68 4.00 -19.46
CA SER A 130 -2.12 5.03 -20.38
C SER A 130 -3.19 4.55 -21.33
N PHE A 131 -4.03 5.47 -21.77
CA PHE A 131 -5.08 5.23 -22.75
C PHE A 131 -5.18 6.42 -23.70
N GLN A 132 -5.75 6.18 -24.87
CA GLN A 132 -6.05 7.23 -25.85
C GLN A 132 -7.55 7.37 -25.98
N MET A 133 -8.01 8.60 -26.19
CA MET A 133 -9.41 8.88 -26.47
C MET A 133 -9.55 9.95 -27.55
N ASN A 134 -10.63 9.84 -28.31
CA ASN A 134 -11.10 10.85 -29.24
C ASN A 134 -12.42 11.42 -28.71
N TYR A 135 -12.49 12.75 -28.57
CA TYR A 135 -13.70 13.43 -28.10
C TYR A 135 -14.00 14.64 -28.99
N ASN A 136 -15.26 15.10 -29.04
CA ASN A 136 -15.61 16.31 -29.78
C ASN A 136 -15.35 17.56 -28.96
N LYS A 137 -14.96 18.64 -29.65
CA LYS A 137 -14.87 19.96 -29.01
C LYS A 137 -16.26 20.45 -28.58
N PRO A 138 -16.33 21.28 -27.52
CA PRO A 138 -17.59 21.90 -27.12
C PRO A 138 -18.10 22.83 -28.23
N THR A 139 -19.42 22.91 -28.38
CA THR A 139 -20.06 23.63 -29.49
C THR A 139 -19.70 25.12 -29.52
N LEU A 140 -19.40 25.73 -28.37
CA LEU A 140 -19.03 27.15 -28.26
C LEU A 140 -17.60 27.47 -28.73
N ASP A 141 -16.65 26.54 -28.59
CA ASP A 141 -15.22 26.78 -28.86
C ASP A 141 -14.72 26.09 -30.15
N ALA A 142 -15.63 25.64 -31.01
CA ALA A 142 -15.26 25.05 -32.30
C ALA A 142 -14.45 26.00 -33.22
N THR A 143 -14.42 27.30 -32.90
CA THR A 143 -13.76 28.37 -33.67
C THR A 143 -12.56 29.02 -32.96
N THR A 144 -12.33 28.72 -31.68
CA THR A 144 -11.21 29.23 -30.87
C THR A 144 -10.11 28.18 -30.80
N ALA A 145 -8.86 28.57 -31.04
CA ALA A 145 -7.71 27.65 -31.08
C ALA A 145 -7.23 27.16 -29.69
N SER A 146 -8.03 27.38 -28.63
CA SER A 146 -7.67 27.03 -27.26
C SER A 146 -8.31 25.70 -26.85
N PHE A 147 -7.50 24.77 -26.35
CA PHE A 147 -8.00 23.52 -25.79
C PHE A 147 -8.69 23.76 -24.44
N THR A 148 -9.89 23.23 -24.29
CA THR A 148 -10.66 23.32 -23.05
C THR A 148 -10.33 22.11 -22.17
N MET A 149 -9.55 22.36 -21.11
CA MET A 149 -9.17 21.32 -20.14
C MET A 149 -10.35 20.99 -19.20
N PRO A 150 -10.66 19.70 -18.95
CA PRO A 150 -11.67 19.28 -17.98
C PRO A 150 -11.31 19.65 -16.53
N GLU A 151 -12.27 19.55 -15.63
CA GLU A 151 -12.09 19.88 -14.21
C GLU A 151 -12.55 18.74 -13.30
N ASN A 152 -12.36 18.89 -11.98
CA ASN A 152 -12.86 17.96 -10.96
C ASN A 152 -12.42 16.50 -11.16
N PHE A 153 -11.11 16.29 -11.33
CA PHE A 153 -10.55 14.95 -11.47
C PHE A 153 -10.70 14.13 -10.18
N THR A 154 -11.03 12.85 -10.35
CA THR A 154 -11.10 11.86 -9.26
C THR A 154 -10.41 10.58 -9.69
N LEU A 155 -9.53 10.03 -8.85
CA LEU A 155 -8.86 8.76 -9.16
C LEU A 155 -9.76 7.52 -8.96
N GLY A 156 -10.85 7.66 -8.19
CA GLY A 156 -11.75 6.55 -7.86
C GLY A 156 -11.16 5.53 -6.86
N VAL A 157 -10.02 5.86 -6.24
CA VAL A 157 -9.38 5.07 -5.20
C VAL A 157 -9.55 5.80 -3.85
N PRO A 158 -9.96 5.10 -2.77
CA PRO A 158 -10.12 5.71 -1.45
C PRO A 158 -8.86 6.42 -0.96
N GLY A 159 -9.03 7.59 -0.34
CA GLY A 159 -7.93 8.36 0.23
C GLY A 159 -7.25 9.35 -0.71
N TYR A 160 -7.53 9.31 -2.01
CA TYR A 160 -6.92 10.24 -2.96
C TYR A 160 -7.75 11.50 -3.18
N THR A 161 -7.06 12.63 -3.27
CA THR A 161 -7.61 13.92 -3.67
C THR A 161 -6.75 14.54 -4.75
N CYS A 162 -7.36 14.91 -5.87
CA CYS A 162 -6.67 15.48 -7.02
C CYS A 162 -6.76 17.00 -7.04
N SER A 163 -5.68 17.65 -7.49
CA SER A 163 -5.60 19.09 -7.68
C SER A 163 -6.39 19.56 -8.90
N ALA A 164 -6.53 20.88 -9.06
CA ALA A 164 -6.91 21.44 -10.35
C ALA A 164 -5.80 21.14 -11.39
N PRO A 165 -6.16 20.99 -12.68
CA PRO A 165 -5.20 20.81 -13.75
C PRO A 165 -4.34 22.06 -13.93
N PHE A 166 -3.05 21.89 -14.21
CA PHE A 166 -2.13 22.97 -14.52
C PHE A 166 -1.27 22.63 -15.75
N GLN A 167 -0.98 23.65 -16.56
CA GLN A 167 -0.25 23.50 -17.80
C GLN A 167 1.24 23.28 -17.54
N VAL A 168 1.86 22.39 -18.31
CA VAL A 168 3.30 22.08 -18.26
C VAL A 168 3.89 22.13 -19.67
N PRO A 169 5.24 22.17 -19.83
CA PRO A 169 5.85 22.11 -21.15
C PRO A 169 5.39 20.87 -21.94
N PRO A 170 5.06 21.01 -23.24
CA PRO A 170 4.51 19.90 -24.01
C PRO A 170 5.42 18.66 -24.05
N THR A 171 4.81 17.50 -23.81
CA THR A 171 5.48 16.19 -23.82
C THR A 171 6.12 15.90 -25.18
N LYS A 172 7.36 15.41 -25.16
CA LYS A 172 8.07 14.89 -26.33
C LYS A 172 8.18 13.38 -26.23
N PHE A 173 7.80 12.69 -27.29
CA PHE A 173 7.89 11.24 -27.37
C PHE A 173 8.48 10.80 -28.70
N THR A 174 8.96 9.55 -28.75
CA THR A 174 9.54 8.94 -29.93
C THR A 174 9.09 7.49 -29.99
N ALA A 175 8.65 7.02 -31.16
CA ALA A 175 8.25 5.62 -31.34
C ALA A 175 9.46 4.70 -31.56
N ASP A 176 10.41 5.15 -32.39
CA ASP A 176 11.53 4.34 -32.86
C ASP A 176 12.90 4.86 -32.37
N GLY A 177 12.93 5.84 -31.47
CA GLY A 177 14.16 6.49 -31.00
C GLY A 177 14.76 7.51 -31.97
N HIS A 178 14.37 7.49 -33.25
CA HIS A 178 14.95 8.34 -34.29
C HIS A 178 14.18 9.66 -34.54
N ARG A 179 12.84 9.62 -34.52
CA ARG A 179 12.00 10.81 -34.75
C ARG A 179 11.26 11.21 -33.49
N TRP A 180 11.60 12.39 -32.97
CA TRP A 180 10.89 13.00 -31.86
C TRP A 180 9.65 13.73 -32.37
N GLN A 181 8.52 13.48 -31.72
CA GLN A 181 7.27 14.19 -31.91
C GLN A 181 6.93 14.93 -30.62
N GLN A 182 6.34 16.10 -30.76
CA GLN A 182 5.89 16.92 -29.64
C GLN A 182 4.38 17.05 -29.73
N VAL A 183 3.71 16.89 -28.59
CA VAL A 183 2.26 17.10 -28.47
C VAL A 183 1.94 18.60 -28.53
N LEU A 184 0.68 18.93 -28.82
CA LEU A 184 0.24 20.32 -28.97
C LEU A 184 0.26 21.05 -27.63
N ASP A 185 -0.20 20.38 -26.58
CA ASP A 185 -0.25 20.92 -25.22
C ASP A 185 -0.28 19.78 -24.19
N THR A 186 0.22 20.03 -22.98
CA THR A 186 0.25 19.05 -21.89
C THR A 186 -0.20 19.68 -20.59
N TRP A 187 -1.12 18.99 -19.90
CA TRP A 187 -1.62 19.38 -18.59
C TRP A 187 -1.40 18.26 -17.58
N ASN A 188 -1.06 18.64 -16.35
CA ASN A 188 -0.87 17.71 -15.25
C ASN A 188 -1.93 17.93 -14.16
N VAL A 189 -2.34 16.82 -13.56
CA VAL A 189 -3.19 16.78 -12.37
C VAL A 189 -2.47 15.91 -11.35
N THR A 190 -2.27 16.42 -10.14
CA THR A 190 -1.60 15.66 -9.07
C THR A 190 -2.62 15.19 -8.05
N CYS A 191 -2.66 13.88 -7.81
CA CYS A 191 -3.48 13.25 -6.80
C CYS A 191 -2.63 12.84 -5.61
N MET A 192 -2.96 13.38 -4.43
CA MET A 192 -2.28 13.10 -3.17
C MET A 192 -3.11 12.17 -2.30
N TYR A 193 -2.43 11.27 -1.58
CA TYR A 193 -3.06 10.34 -0.66
C TYR A 193 -3.18 10.93 0.75
N SER A 194 -4.31 10.68 1.42
CA SER A 194 -4.53 11.00 2.82
C SER A 194 -5.12 9.80 3.56
N GLN A 195 -4.41 9.32 4.58
CA GLN A 195 -4.82 8.18 5.40
C GLN A 195 -6.21 8.39 6.03
N TYR A 196 -6.48 9.60 6.56
CA TYR A 196 -7.76 9.95 7.19
C TYR A 196 -8.95 9.88 6.22
N ARG A 197 -8.71 10.15 4.93
CA ARG A 197 -9.74 10.03 3.88
C ARG A 197 -9.88 8.60 3.37
N ALA A 198 -8.83 7.80 3.48
CA ALA A 198 -8.82 6.42 2.97
C ALA A 198 -9.66 5.50 3.86
N SER A 199 -9.47 5.59 5.17
CA SER A 199 -10.25 4.84 6.14
C SER A 199 -10.17 5.52 7.52
N PRO A 200 -11.30 5.66 8.24
CA PRO A 200 -11.28 6.12 9.62
C PRO A 200 -10.67 5.09 10.58
N ALA A 201 -10.68 3.81 10.19
CA ALA A 201 -10.17 2.69 10.98
C ALA A 201 -8.89 2.12 10.35
N PRO A 202 -7.88 1.75 11.15
CA PRO A 202 -6.74 0.97 10.68
C PRO A 202 -7.18 -0.38 10.09
N LYS A 203 -6.39 -0.96 9.19
CA LYS A 203 -6.65 -2.32 8.63
C LYS A 203 -5.66 -3.38 9.09
N CYS A 204 -4.65 -3.01 9.87
CA CYS A 204 -3.67 -3.96 10.35
C CYS A 204 -3.23 -3.69 11.79
N CYS A 205 -2.78 -4.74 12.46
CA CYS A 205 -2.20 -4.68 13.80
C CYS A 205 -0.94 -5.52 13.88
N VAL A 206 -0.09 -5.19 14.85
CA VAL A 206 1.17 -5.88 15.10
C VAL A 206 1.12 -6.63 16.42
N SER A 207 1.68 -7.84 16.42
CA SER A 207 1.93 -8.65 17.62
C SER A 207 3.40 -8.99 17.72
N LEU A 208 3.93 -9.02 18.94
CA LEU A 208 5.37 -9.11 19.19
C LEU A 208 5.69 -10.31 20.07
N SER A 209 6.80 -10.97 19.80
CA SER A 209 7.33 -12.03 20.66
C SER A 209 8.85 -12.12 20.56
N ALA A 210 9.48 -12.74 21.55
CA ALA A 210 10.92 -12.96 21.56
C ALA A 210 11.28 -14.28 22.23
N PHE A 211 12.40 -14.87 21.83
CA PHE A 211 12.90 -16.14 22.39
C PHE A 211 13.19 -16.09 23.90
N TYR A 212 13.42 -14.90 24.45
CA TYR A 212 13.72 -14.68 25.87
C TYR A 212 12.48 -14.34 26.72
N ASN A 213 11.28 -14.35 26.13
CA ASN A 213 10.03 -14.09 26.83
C ASN A 213 9.00 -15.18 26.49
N SER A 214 8.38 -15.77 27.51
CA SER A 214 7.41 -16.86 27.35
C SER A 214 6.03 -16.39 26.86
N THR A 215 5.77 -15.09 26.93
CA THR A 215 4.47 -14.50 26.56
C THR A 215 4.55 -13.78 25.21
N ILE A 216 3.47 -13.88 24.44
CA ILE A 216 3.29 -13.14 23.20
C ILE A 216 2.51 -11.87 23.54
N VAL A 217 3.02 -10.73 23.11
CA VAL A 217 2.30 -9.46 23.17
C VAL A 217 1.32 -9.44 21.99
N PRO A 218 0.00 -9.57 22.26
CA PRO A 218 -0.97 -9.63 21.18
C PRO A 218 -1.17 -8.26 20.54
N CYS A 219 -1.86 -8.24 19.40
CA CYS A 219 -2.42 -7.00 18.90
C CYS A 219 -3.31 -6.34 19.97
N PRO A 220 -3.30 -5.00 20.08
CA PRO A 220 -4.22 -4.29 20.96
C PRO A 220 -5.69 -4.66 20.71
N VAL A 221 -6.50 -4.65 21.76
CA VAL A 221 -7.92 -4.94 21.64
C VAL A 221 -8.58 -3.82 20.85
N CYS A 222 -9.50 -4.19 19.96
CA CYS A 222 -10.20 -3.27 19.05
C CYS A 222 -9.31 -2.36 18.17
N SER A 223 -8.15 -2.84 17.70
CA SER A 223 -7.29 -2.04 16.82
C SER A 223 -7.98 -1.54 15.54
N CYS A 224 -8.83 -2.37 14.92
CA CYS A 224 -9.50 -2.02 13.66
C CYS A 224 -11.00 -1.82 13.84
N ASN A 225 -11.64 -2.59 14.71
CA ASN A 225 -13.01 -2.33 15.15
C ASN A 225 -13.31 -3.06 16.48
N CYS A 226 -14.39 -2.71 17.18
CA CYS A 226 -14.85 -3.47 18.34
C CYS A 226 -16.07 -4.33 18.01
N LYS A 227 -16.11 -5.56 18.54
CA LYS A 227 -17.31 -6.41 18.48
C LYS A 227 -18.50 -5.68 19.10
N GLY A 228 -19.64 -5.69 18.40
CA GLY A 228 -20.89 -5.05 18.86
C GLY A 228 -21.07 -3.60 18.42
N LEU A 229 -20.08 -2.99 17.75
CA LEU A 229 -20.25 -1.71 17.08
C LEU A 229 -20.77 -1.88 15.64
N PRO A 230 -21.52 -0.89 15.09
CA PRO A 230 -21.95 -0.92 13.70
C PRO A 230 -20.74 -1.00 12.76
N GLY A 231 -20.78 -1.92 11.79
CA GLY A 231 -19.68 -2.19 10.85
C GLY A 231 -18.66 -3.25 11.32
N ALA A 232 -18.80 -3.79 12.54
CA ALA A 232 -17.93 -4.85 13.06
C ALA A 232 -18.52 -6.25 12.80
N HIS A 233 -18.60 -6.65 11.52
CA HIS A 233 -19.06 -7.99 11.16
C HIS A 233 -17.89 -8.97 11.12
N CYS A 234 -18.00 -10.06 11.89
CA CYS A 234 -17.02 -11.13 11.84
C CYS A 234 -17.68 -12.51 11.87
N ILE A 235 -16.98 -13.50 11.32
CA ILE A 235 -17.41 -14.90 11.31
C ILE A 235 -16.50 -15.69 12.27
N ASP A 236 -17.12 -16.45 13.17
CA ASP A 236 -16.40 -17.37 14.05
C ASP A 236 -15.98 -18.63 13.28
N SER A 237 -14.84 -19.22 13.64
CA SER A 237 -14.29 -20.36 12.89
C SER A 237 -15.11 -21.65 12.95
N SER A 238 -16.19 -21.68 13.74
CA SER A 238 -17.11 -22.82 13.89
C SER A 238 -18.33 -22.76 12.97
N SER A 239 -18.64 -21.60 12.37
CA SER A 239 -19.75 -21.46 11.41
C SER A 239 -19.30 -21.77 9.98
N SER A 240 -20.12 -22.51 9.24
CA SER A 240 -19.84 -22.87 7.85
C SER A 240 -19.75 -21.61 6.97
N VAL A 241 -18.70 -21.54 6.13
CA VAL A 241 -18.34 -20.41 5.24
C VAL A 241 -19.32 -20.23 4.07
N LEU A 242 -20.50 -20.87 4.10
CA LEU A 242 -21.38 -21.06 2.94
C LEU A 242 -22.32 -19.88 2.64
N GLN A 243 -22.25 -18.77 3.37
CA GLN A 243 -23.09 -17.59 3.16
C GLN A 243 -22.26 -16.30 3.26
N LEU A 244 -21.28 -16.13 2.38
CA LEU A 244 -20.63 -14.83 2.20
C LEU A 244 -21.48 -13.99 1.24
N PRO A 245 -21.85 -12.75 1.58
CA PRO A 245 -22.45 -11.83 0.63
C PRO A 245 -21.51 -11.63 -0.57
N GLN A 246 -22.06 -11.71 -1.77
CA GLN A 246 -21.34 -11.48 -3.02
C GLN A 246 -21.09 -9.98 -3.30
N GLU A 247 -21.37 -9.11 -2.30
CA GLU A 247 -21.06 -7.69 -2.37
C GLU A 247 -19.62 -7.44 -1.94
N GLU A 248 -18.81 -6.91 -2.85
CA GLU A 248 -17.40 -6.52 -2.63
C GLU A 248 -17.21 -5.47 -1.51
N SER A 249 -18.29 -4.88 -0.98
CA SER A 249 -18.28 -3.74 -0.07
C SER A 249 -18.24 -4.10 1.43
N LEU A 250 -18.49 -5.36 1.81
CA LEU A 250 -18.47 -5.79 3.20
C LEU A 250 -17.19 -6.57 3.50
N GLU A 251 -16.20 -5.90 4.11
CA GLU A 251 -15.00 -6.54 4.62
C GLU A 251 -15.34 -7.46 5.80
N VAL A 252 -15.57 -8.76 5.52
CA VAL A 252 -15.83 -9.76 6.55
C VAL A 252 -14.52 -10.35 7.05
N VAL A 253 -14.27 -10.23 8.35
CA VAL A 253 -13.05 -10.74 9.00
C VAL A 253 -13.34 -11.94 9.90
N ARG A 254 -12.32 -12.77 10.15
CA ARG A 254 -12.39 -13.81 11.19
C ARG A 254 -12.42 -13.16 12.56
N CYS A 255 -13.36 -13.59 13.40
CA CYS A 255 -13.52 -13.02 14.73
C CYS A 255 -12.24 -13.15 15.57
N SER A 256 -11.78 -12.01 16.10
CA SER A 256 -10.61 -11.89 16.98
C SER A 256 -10.84 -10.77 18.00
N ARG A 257 -9.89 -10.55 18.92
CA ARG A 257 -9.98 -9.42 19.88
C ARG A 257 -9.67 -8.06 19.25
N HIS A 258 -8.89 -8.05 18.17
CA HIS A 258 -8.41 -6.83 17.50
C HIS A 258 -9.23 -6.47 16.25
N MET A 259 -9.96 -7.44 15.68
CA MET A 259 -10.86 -7.30 14.53
C MET A 259 -10.21 -6.74 13.27
N CYS A 260 -8.89 -6.91 13.13
CA CYS A 260 -8.16 -6.45 11.95
C CYS A 260 -8.16 -7.50 10.84
N PRO A 261 -8.33 -7.09 9.57
CA PRO A 261 -8.19 -8.00 8.44
C PRO A 261 -6.76 -8.50 8.27
N ILE A 262 -5.74 -7.73 8.63
CA ILE A 262 -4.34 -8.16 8.58
C ILE A 262 -3.72 -8.17 9.98
N ARG A 263 -2.98 -9.24 10.29
CA ARG A 263 -2.14 -9.33 11.48
C ARG A 263 -0.70 -9.59 11.08
N ILE A 264 0.20 -8.72 11.52
CA ILE A 264 1.65 -8.90 11.36
C ILE A 264 2.22 -9.37 12.69
N HIS A 265 3.00 -10.43 12.66
CA HIS A 265 3.70 -10.96 13.83
C HIS A 265 5.20 -10.79 13.64
N TRP A 266 5.83 -10.08 14.57
CA TRP A 266 7.28 -9.90 14.62
C TRP A 266 7.85 -10.73 15.77
N HIS A 267 8.67 -11.72 15.42
CA HIS A 267 9.27 -12.64 16.37
C HIS A 267 10.79 -12.54 16.36
N VAL A 268 11.39 -12.15 17.47
CA VAL A 268 12.85 -12.24 17.68
C VAL A 268 13.19 -13.69 17.98
N LYS A 269 13.65 -14.42 16.96
CA LYS A 269 13.80 -15.88 17.01
C LYS A 269 15.07 -16.32 17.73
N GLN A 270 16.18 -15.66 17.46
CA GLN A 270 17.47 -16.03 18.04
C GLN A 270 18.45 -14.87 17.98
N SER A 271 19.41 -14.86 18.91
CA SER A 271 20.53 -13.93 18.91
C SER A 271 21.85 -14.70 18.93
N TYR A 272 22.67 -14.54 17.88
CA TYR A 272 24.02 -15.09 17.76
C TYR A 272 25.06 -14.07 18.25
N LYS A 273 26.36 -14.35 18.09
CA LYS A 273 27.41 -13.38 18.45
C LYS A 273 27.34 -12.11 17.61
N GLU A 274 27.39 -12.24 16.29
CA GLU A 274 27.43 -11.10 15.35
C GLU A 274 26.07 -10.75 14.74
N TYR A 275 25.14 -11.71 14.73
CA TYR A 275 23.85 -11.56 14.06
C TYR A 275 22.69 -11.80 15.01
N TRP A 276 21.52 -11.30 14.64
CA TRP A 276 20.26 -11.72 15.22
C TRP A 276 19.26 -12.05 14.11
N ARG A 277 18.35 -12.96 14.44
CA ARG A 277 17.39 -13.53 13.51
C ARG A 277 15.99 -13.12 13.92
N VAL A 278 15.28 -12.50 12.98
CA VAL A 278 13.87 -12.13 13.13
C VAL A 278 13.05 -12.97 12.18
N LYS A 279 11.87 -13.39 12.62
CA LYS A 279 10.84 -13.99 11.79
C LYS A 279 9.65 -13.04 11.72
N ILE A 280 9.20 -12.72 10.51
CA ILE A 280 7.99 -11.94 10.28
C ILE A 280 6.93 -12.89 9.71
N THR A 281 5.71 -12.80 10.20
CA THR A 281 4.56 -13.58 9.70
C THR A 281 3.39 -12.66 9.47
N ILE A 282 2.89 -12.61 8.24
CA ILE A 282 1.72 -11.82 7.85
C ILE A 282 0.57 -12.80 7.72
N THR A 283 -0.52 -12.56 8.45
CA THR A 283 -1.73 -13.38 8.42
C THR A 283 -2.89 -12.55 7.87
N ASN A 284 -3.56 -13.08 6.86
CA ASN A 284 -4.83 -12.56 6.35
C ASN A 284 -6.00 -13.21 7.09
N LEU A 285 -6.73 -12.36 7.80
CA LEU A 285 -7.95 -12.70 8.52
C LEU A 285 -9.19 -12.20 7.78
N ASN A 286 -9.03 -11.53 6.64
CA ASN A 286 -10.14 -11.22 5.74
C ASN A 286 -10.58 -12.51 5.01
N LEU A 287 -11.89 -12.74 4.94
CA LEU A 287 -12.47 -13.97 4.39
C LEU A 287 -12.88 -13.83 2.92
N VAL A 288 -12.94 -12.60 2.40
CA VAL A 288 -13.37 -12.30 1.02
C VAL A 288 -12.20 -11.76 0.20
N LYS A 289 -11.34 -10.94 0.81
CA LYS A 289 -10.29 -10.21 0.11
C LYS A 289 -8.97 -10.97 0.11
N ASN A 290 -8.43 -11.15 -1.09
CA ASN A 290 -7.04 -11.54 -1.32
C ASN A 290 -6.19 -10.29 -1.58
N TYR A 291 -4.93 -10.29 -1.15
CA TYR A 291 -4.00 -9.18 -1.39
C TYR A 291 -2.92 -9.63 -2.38
N SER A 292 -2.99 -9.13 -3.61
CA SER A 292 -1.95 -9.31 -4.63
C SER A 292 -0.87 -8.24 -4.48
N GLN A 293 0.39 -8.56 -4.79
CA GLN A 293 1.52 -7.63 -4.72
C GLN A 293 1.65 -6.93 -3.36
N TRP A 294 1.24 -7.63 -2.30
CA TRP A 294 1.30 -7.10 -0.95
C TRP A 294 2.74 -6.70 -0.58
N ASN A 295 2.84 -5.69 0.26
CA ASN A 295 4.10 -5.22 0.81
C ASN A 295 3.94 -4.81 2.26
N ILE A 296 5.05 -4.85 2.98
CA ILE A 296 5.18 -4.24 4.30
C ILE A 296 6.34 -3.26 4.29
N VAL A 297 6.16 -2.12 4.95
CA VAL A 297 7.24 -1.19 5.23
C VAL A 297 7.47 -1.15 6.72
N VAL A 298 8.71 -1.32 7.12
CA VAL A 298 9.11 -1.40 8.52
C VAL A 298 10.13 -0.31 8.80
N LEU A 299 9.89 0.45 9.86
CA LEU A 299 10.84 1.40 10.42
C LEU A 299 11.52 0.75 11.62
N HIS A 300 12.82 0.48 11.52
CA HIS A 300 13.64 -0.05 12.59
C HIS A 300 15.11 0.36 12.40
N PRO A 301 15.79 0.95 13.40
CA PRO A 301 17.16 1.46 13.26
C PRO A 301 18.14 0.48 12.62
N ASN A 302 18.10 -0.79 13.04
CA ASN A 302 18.99 -1.84 12.53
C ASN A 302 18.69 -2.35 11.10
N LEU A 303 17.66 -1.84 10.40
CA LEU A 303 17.43 -2.23 8.99
C LEU A 303 18.51 -1.71 8.05
N ARG A 304 19.32 -0.75 8.50
CA ARG A 304 20.55 -0.32 7.81
C ARG A 304 21.59 -1.43 7.68
N SER A 305 21.50 -2.47 8.51
CA SER A 305 22.47 -3.56 8.62
C SER A 305 21.84 -4.94 8.34
N VAL A 306 20.87 -4.98 7.41
CA VAL A 306 20.30 -6.25 6.90
C VAL A 306 21.36 -6.99 6.11
N THR A 307 21.64 -8.24 6.48
CA THR A 307 22.56 -9.10 5.74
C THR A 307 21.85 -10.04 4.80
N GLN A 308 20.71 -10.59 5.21
CA GLN A 308 19.95 -11.52 4.39
C GLN A 308 18.48 -11.49 4.75
N VAL A 309 17.63 -11.54 3.72
CA VAL A 309 16.18 -11.75 3.84
C VAL A 309 15.84 -13.04 3.11
N PHE A 310 15.07 -13.90 3.75
CA PHE A 310 14.65 -15.19 3.21
C PHE A 310 13.22 -15.12 2.71
N SER A 311 12.94 -15.73 1.56
CA SER A 311 11.59 -15.93 1.02
C SER A 311 10.80 -14.67 0.63
N PHE A 312 11.26 -13.45 0.93
CA PHE A 312 10.70 -12.17 0.47
C PHE A 312 11.75 -11.37 -0.29
N ASN A 313 11.30 -10.47 -1.15
CA ASN A 313 12.12 -9.38 -1.66
C ASN A 313 12.34 -8.32 -0.57
N TYR A 314 13.48 -7.62 -0.63
CA TYR A 314 13.82 -6.55 0.30
C TYR A 314 14.50 -5.39 -0.41
N LYS A 315 14.11 -4.17 -0.04
CA LYS A 315 14.80 -2.95 -0.46
C LYS A 315 14.72 -1.90 0.63
N ALA A 316 15.89 -1.33 0.97
CA ALA A 316 15.94 -0.18 1.85
C ALA A 316 15.32 1.04 1.17
N LEU A 317 14.58 1.85 1.93
CA LEU A 317 13.96 3.09 1.48
C LEU A 317 14.69 4.28 2.12
N PRO A 318 15.62 4.95 1.40
CA PRO A 318 16.30 6.14 1.88
C PRO A 318 15.36 7.36 1.80
N ILE A 319 14.50 7.53 2.81
CA ILE A 319 13.48 8.60 2.83
C ILE A 319 14.13 9.97 3.12
N TYR A 320 15.13 9.99 4.02
CA TYR A 320 15.82 11.20 4.45
C TYR A 320 17.33 11.12 4.14
N GLY A 321 17.67 11.06 2.85
CA GLY A 321 19.06 11.07 2.39
C GLY A 321 19.84 9.83 2.81
N ASN A 322 20.60 9.92 3.91
CA ASN A 322 21.52 8.87 4.37
C ASN A 322 20.93 7.92 5.42
N ILE A 323 19.68 8.13 5.85
CA ILE A 323 19.05 7.31 6.88
C ILE A 323 18.31 6.13 6.19
N ASN A 324 18.88 4.94 6.34
CA ASN A 324 18.35 3.68 5.80
C ASN A 324 17.70 2.82 6.91
N ASP A 325 16.98 3.45 7.83
CA ASP A 325 16.28 2.77 8.92
C ASP A 325 14.91 2.22 8.51
N THR A 326 14.52 2.44 7.26
CA THR A 326 13.25 1.98 6.70
C THR A 326 13.50 0.94 5.62
N GLY A 327 12.84 -0.20 5.75
CA GLY A 327 12.94 -1.32 4.82
C GLY A 327 11.58 -1.74 4.29
N MET A 328 11.49 -1.95 2.98
CA MET A 328 10.32 -2.50 2.31
C MET A 328 10.53 -3.97 2.02
N PHE A 329 9.51 -4.78 2.31
CA PHE A 329 9.46 -6.20 1.98
C PHE A 329 8.22 -6.50 1.14
N TRP A 330 8.33 -7.38 0.15
CA TRP A 330 7.20 -7.82 -0.65
C TRP A 330 7.39 -9.25 -1.14
N GLY A 331 6.30 -9.86 -1.63
CA GLY A 331 6.33 -11.22 -2.14
C GLY A 331 7.21 -11.41 -3.38
N LEU A 332 7.68 -12.63 -3.57
CA LEU A 332 8.31 -13.16 -4.76
C LEU A 332 7.22 -13.57 -5.77
N GLU A 333 7.36 -13.12 -7.01
CA GLU A 333 6.44 -13.44 -8.10
C GLU A 333 6.30 -14.96 -8.26
N TYR A 334 5.07 -15.44 -8.45
CA TYR A 334 4.74 -16.88 -8.58
C TYR A 334 5.01 -17.75 -7.34
N TYR A 335 5.37 -17.17 -6.20
CA TYR A 335 5.62 -17.92 -4.96
C TYR A 335 4.74 -17.46 -3.80
N ASN A 336 4.87 -16.19 -3.41
CA ASN A 336 4.12 -15.62 -2.30
C ASN A 336 3.75 -14.15 -2.55
N ASP A 337 3.65 -13.75 -3.81
CA ASP A 337 3.13 -12.47 -4.29
C ASP A 337 1.62 -12.29 -4.06
N MET A 338 0.92 -13.35 -3.65
CA MET A 338 -0.49 -13.32 -3.30
C MET A 338 -0.71 -13.81 -1.87
N LEU A 339 -1.32 -12.98 -1.05
CA LEU A 339 -1.76 -13.31 0.31
C LEU A 339 -3.25 -13.66 0.25
N LEU A 340 -3.52 -14.96 0.21
CA LEU A 340 -4.86 -15.53 0.08
C LEU A 340 -5.71 -15.32 1.34
N SER A 341 -7.03 -15.35 1.18
CA SER A 341 -8.00 -15.46 2.27
C SER A 341 -8.16 -16.93 2.69
N GLY A 342 -8.60 -17.17 3.92
CA GLY A 342 -8.93 -18.51 4.42
C GLY A 342 -7.77 -19.24 5.13
N LYS A 343 -7.76 -20.58 5.06
CA LYS A 343 -6.88 -21.44 5.88
C LYS A 343 -5.39 -21.27 5.57
N ASP A 344 -5.05 -20.98 4.32
CA ASP A 344 -3.68 -20.80 3.83
C ASP A 344 -3.28 -19.32 3.72
N GLY A 345 -4.03 -18.43 4.39
CA GLY A 345 -3.81 -16.98 4.36
C GLY A 345 -2.66 -16.52 5.25
N ASN A 346 -1.46 -17.10 5.13
CA ASN A 346 -0.28 -16.54 5.77
C ASN A 346 0.99 -16.66 4.93
N VAL A 347 1.86 -15.66 5.06
CA VAL A 347 3.19 -15.63 4.45
C VAL A 347 4.21 -15.33 5.53
N GLN A 348 5.40 -15.91 5.40
CA GLN A 348 6.44 -15.83 6.42
C GLN A 348 7.79 -15.56 5.78
N THR A 349 8.61 -14.78 6.47
CA THR A 349 10.01 -14.53 6.12
C THR A 349 10.86 -14.62 7.39
N GLU A 350 12.13 -14.92 7.20
CA GLU A 350 13.15 -14.69 8.20
C GLU A 350 14.15 -13.69 7.66
N MET A 351 14.77 -12.92 8.55
CA MET A 351 15.88 -12.05 8.19
C MET A 351 17.00 -12.15 9.21
N LEU A 352 18.22 -12.00 8.70
CA LEU A 352 19.43 -11.85 9.48
C LEU A 352 19.87 -10.40 9.43
N LEU A 353 20.19 -9.90 10.61
CA LEU A 353 20.57 -8.53 10.86
C LEU A 353 21.90 -8.56 11.60
N HIS A 354 22.90 -7.86 11.07
CA HIS A 354 24.16 -7.68 11.77
C HIS A 354 23.91 -6.82 13.02
N LYS A 355 24.55 -7.18 14.13
CA LYS A 355 24.50 -6.42 15.37
C LYS A 355 25.47 -5.27 15.29
N ASP A 356 24.95 -4.07 15.29
CA ASP A 356 25.77 -2.91 15.57
C ASP A 356 26.19 -2.95 17.04
N THR A 357 27.49 -3.01 17.32
CA THR A 357 28.01 -3.10 18.69
C THR A 357 27.70 -1.86 19.52
N GLU A 358 27.44 -0.71 18.90
CA GLU A 358 27.15 0.55 19.58
C GLU A 358 25.66 0.71 19.87
N GLU A 359 24.78 0.23 18.96
CA GLU A 359 23.33 0.43 19.08
C GLU A 359 22.56 -0.80 19.54
N PHE A 360 23.04 -2.01 19.28
CA PHE A 360 22.27 -3.23 19.55
C PHE A 360 22.09 -3.45 21.05
N THR A 361 20.84 -3.49 21.49
CA THR A 361 20.48 -3.78 22.88
C THR A 361 19.17 -4.56 22.95
N PHE A 362 18.98 -5.30 24.04
CA PHE A 362 17.69 -5.90 24.39
C PHE A 362 16.86 -5.02 25.33
N ARG A 363 17.42 -3.88 25.77
CA ARG A 363 16.73 -2.95 26.65
C ARG A 363 15.62 -2.24 25.89
N GLU A 364 14.55 -1.92 26.62
CA GLU A 364 13.46 -1.03 26.15
C GLU A 364 12.84 -1.46 24.81
N GLY A 365 12.89 -2.76 24.50
CA GLY A 365 12.29 -3.30 23.30
C GLY A 365 12.95 -2.84 21.99
N TRP A 366 14.23 -2.47 22.01
CA TRP A 366 14.97 -2.01 20.82
C TRP A 366 14.91 -2.99 19.63
N THR A 367 14.80 -4.31 19.88
CA THR A 367 14.69 -5.35 18.84
C THR A 367 13.36 -5.38 18.09
N PHE A 368 12.44 -4.48 18.42
CA PHE A 368 11.09 -4.40 17.84
C PHE A 368 10.97 -3.16 16.95
N PRO A 369 10.16 -3.23 15.88
CA PRO A 369 10.02 -2.13 14.96
C PRO A 369 9.31 -0.95 15.64
N ARG A 370 9.67 0.26 15.22
CA ARG A 370 9.04 1.50 15.70
C ARG A 370 7.71 1.75 14.98
N LYS A 371 7.65 1.38 13.70
CA LYS A 371 6.46 1.51 12.86
C LYS A 371 6.43 0.39 11.83
N VAL A 372 5.22 -0.07 11.51
CA VAL A 372 4.96 -1.05 10.47
C VAL A 372 3.76 -0.56 9.67
N SER A 373 3.83 -0.62 8.34
CA SER A 373 2.69 -0.43 7.45
C SER A 373 2.51 -1.64 6.53
N PHE A 374 1.25 -1.88 6.13
CA PHE A 374 0.86 -2.93 5.19
C PHE A 374 0.18 -2.27 3.99
N ASN A 375 0.70 -2.48 2.78
CA ASN A 375 0.24 -1.81 1.55
C ASN A 375 0.13 -0.28 1.70
N GLY A 376 1.05 0.27 2.49
CA GLY A 376 1.12 1.67 2.89
C GLY A 376 0.20 2.10 4.03
N GLU A 377 -0.78 1.30 4.46
CA GLU A 377 -1.60 1.65 5.62
C GLU A 377 -0.86 1.37 6.93
N GLU A 378 -0.86 2.34 7.85
CA GLU A 378 -0.18 2.22 9.14
C GLU A 378 -0.87 1.21 10.06
N CYS A 379 -0.09 0.28 10.61
CA CYS A 379 -0.59 -0.74 11.52
C CYS A 379 -0.54 -0.28 12.98
N VAL A 380 -1.53 -0.70 13.77
CA VAL A 380 -1.55 -0.43 15.20
C VAL A 380 -0.48 -1.27 15.91
N MET A 381 0.48 -0.59 16.53
CA MET A 381 1.53 -1.19 17.35
C MET A 381 1.05 -1.38 18.80
N PRO A 382 1.51 -2.41 19.53
CA PRO A 382 1.35 -2.49 20.98
C PRO A 382 2.03 -1.31 21.69
N SER A 383 1.61 -1.01 22.93
CA SER A 383 2.34 -0.02 23.75
C SER A 383 3.78 -0.49 23.99
N PRO A 384 4.80 0.38 23.85
CA PRO A 384 6.20 0.06 24.16
C PRO A 384 6.41 -0.56 25.55
N ASP A 385 5.61 -0.15 26.55
CA ASP A 385 5.69 -0.68 27.92
C ASP A 385 5.41 -2.18 28.01
N ASN A 386 4.66 -2.71 27.04
CA ASN A 386 4.30 -4.12 26.97
C ASN A 386 5.29 -4.94 26.14
N TYR A 387 6.30 -4.32 25.51
CA TYR A 387 7.20 -5.05 24.64
C TYR A 387 7.93 -6.16 25.42
N PRO A 388 8.20 -7.32 24.78
CA PRO A 388 8.93 -8.38 25.44
C PRO A 388 10.27 -7.86 25.99
N SER A 389 10.42 -7.87 27.31
CA SER A 389 11.67 -7.51 27.98
C SER A 389 12.41 -8.75 28.45
N LEU A 390 13.73 -8.63 28.64
CA LEU A 390 14.48 -9.66 29.36
C LEU A 390 13.92 -9.80 30.78
N PRO A 391 13.78 -11.03 31.31
CA PRO A 391 13.39 -11.23 32.69
C PRO A 391 14.42 -10.54 33.59
N ASN A 392 13.93 -9.68 34.49
CA ASN A 392 14.76 -8.98 35.47
C ASN A 392 15.10 -9.96 36.62
N ASN A 393 15.79 -11.05 36.29
CA ASN A 393 16.21 -12.04 37.28
C ASN A 393 17.46 -11.52 38.00
N ALA A 394 17.26 -10.59 38.93
CA ALA A 394 18.06 -10.63 40.14
C ALA A 394 17.62 -11.87 40.90
N HIS A 395 18.24 -13.03 40.62
CA HIS A 395 18.25 -14.08 41.60
C HIS A 395 18.96 -13.50 42.82
N LEU A 396 18.18 -13.06 43.81
CA LEU A 396 18.64 -13.07 45.18
C LEU A 396 19.07 -14.51 45.40
N LEU A 397 20.37 -14.77 45.26
CA LEU A 397 20.97 -15.96 45.81
C LEU A 397 20.64 -15.89 47.29
N THR A 398 19.54 -16.55 47.68
CA THR A 398 19.32 -16.94 49.06
C THR A 398 20.50 -17.83 49.35
N PHE A 399 21.58 -17.24 49.88
CA PHE A 399 22.69 -17.96 50.44
C PHE A 399 22.06 -18.96 51.40
N SER A 400 22.10 -20.23 51.03
CA SER A 400 21.59 -21.29 51.86
C SER A 400 22.31 -21.18 53.20
N SER A 401 21.57 -20.83 54.26
CA SER A 401 22.09 -20.70 55.62
C SER A 401 22.81 -21.98 56.09
N SER A 402 22.62 -23.10 55.39
CA SER A 402 23.31 -24.37 55.64
C SER A 402 24.83 -24.33 55.42
N LEU A 403 25.34 -23.48 54.51
CA LEU A 403 26.78 -23.36 54.26
C LEU A 403 27.51 -22.60 55.38
N LEU A 404 26.85 -21.58 55.96
CA LEU A 404 27.39 -20.83 57.11
C LEU A 404 27.38 -21.67 58.39
N THR A 405 26.34 -22.49 58.61
CA THR A 405 26.30 -23.42 59.75
C THR A 405 27.33 -24.54 59.62
N ALA A 406 27.58 -25.06 58.42
CA ALA A 406 28.61 -26.08 58.19
C ALA A 406 30.03 -25.53 58.44
N LEU A 407 30.30 -24.28 58.05
CA LEU A 407 31.57 -23.61 58.31
C LEU A 407 31.79 -23.33 59.80
N TYR A 408 30.74 -22.96 60.53
CA TYR A 408 30.80 -22.77 61.98
C TYR A 408 31.03 -24.09 62.73
N PHE A 409 30.43 -25.19 62.27
CA PHE A 409 30.62 -26.53 62.84
C PHE A 409 32.03 -27.07 62.58
N LEU A 410 32.59 -26.82 61.38
CA LEU A 410 33.97 -27.17 61.04
C LEU A 410 34.97 -26.37 61.87
N LEU A 411 34.74 -25.07 62.08
CA LEU A 411 35.57 -24.25 62.96
C LEU A 411 35.49 -24.72 64.42
N TYR A 412 34.31 -25.12 64.90
CA TYR A 412 34.16 -25.64 66.26
C TYR A 412 34.99 -26.92 66.49
N ILE A 413 34.98 -27.87 65.54
CA ILE A 413 35.78 -29.12 65.60
C ILE A 413 37.29 -28.88 65.53
N ILE A 414 37.73 -27.76 64.94
CA ILE A 414 39.16 -27.43 64.83
C ILE A 414 39.68 -26.79 66.13
N PHE A 415 38.83 -26.09 66.89
CA PHE A 415 39.23 -25.34 68.08
C PHE A 415 38.86 -26.01 69.42
N PHE A 416 37.96 -26.98 69.42
CA PHE A 416 37.56 -27.81 70.57
C PHE A 416 37.55 -29.29 70.17
#